data_AF-X0RUU6-F1
#
_entry.id   AF-X0RUU6-F1
#
_cell.length_a   1.000
_cell.length_b   1.000
_cell.length_c   1.000
_cell.angle_alpha   90.00
_cell.angle_beta   90.00
_cell.angle_gamma   90.00
#
_symmetry.space_group_name_H-M   'P 1'
#
loop_
_entity.id
_entity.type
_entity.pdbx_description
1 polymer ?
#
loop_
_entity_poly.entity_id
_entity_poly.type
_entity_poly.pdbx_seq_one_letter_code
_entity_poly.pdbx_strand_id
1 'polypeptide(L)'
;MKVKATICPKCGDQIFSRARHDMRYCNCRSISIDGGFDYSRGSFAEGIKANEIKSVEIEVPATQDELYWDWWHGKDKFGWIEKDDWGRGEYKETKMKENEITIVVNTEEAIKSLDELREKLESIQSLVENIFNIKKT
;
A
#
# COMPACT_ATOMS: atom_id res chain seq x y z
N MET A 1 4.80 -9.17 -5.33
CA MET A 1 6.13 -8.55 -5.51
C MET A 1 7.14 -9.16 -4.54
N LYS A 2 8.45 -8.98 -4.78
CA LYS A 2 9.48 -9.38 -3.80
C LYS A 2 9.88 -8.22 -2.90
N VAL A 3 10.06 -8.48 -1.61
CA VAL A 3 10.53 -7.50 -0.62
C VAL A 3 11.66 -8.09 0.24
N LYS A 4 12.53 -7.22 0.76
CA LYS A 4 13.59 -7.62 1.70
C LYS A 4 13.02 -7.72 3.10
N ALA A 5 13.04 -8.93 3.67
CA ALA A 5 12.64 -9.21 5.03
C ALA A 5 13.84 -9.60 5.89
N THR A 6 13.67 -9.44 7.20
CA THR A 6 14.63 -9.84 8.23
C THR A 6 14.01 -10.89 9.13
N ILE A 7 14.74 -11.98 9.36
CA ILE A 7 14.31 -13.09 10.22
C ILE A 7 14.88 -12.90 11.62
N CYS A 8 14.01 -12.93 12.63
CA CYS A 8 14.42 -12.88 14.01
C CYS A 8 15.06 -14.20 14.45
N PRO A 9 16.30 -14.21 14.99
CA PRO A 9 16.91 -15.44 15.49
C PRO A 9 16.23 -15.99 16.76
N LYS A 10 15.45 -15.17 17.47
CA LYS A 10 14.81 -15.55 18.74
C LYS A 10 13.42 -16.17 18.56
N CYS A 11 12.52 -15.49 17.85
CA CYS A 11 11.15 -16.00 17.61
C CYS A 11 10.97 -16.65 16.23
N GLY A 12 11.84 -16.35 15.26
CA GLY A 12 11.72 -16.83 13.89
C GLY A 12 10.81 -15.97 12.99
N ASP A 13 10.23 -14.88 13.51
CA ASP A 13 9.37 -14.01 12.70
C ASP A 13 10.14 -13.37 11.55
N GLN A 14 9.44 -13.19 10.44
CA GLN A 14 9.93 -12.49 9.27
C GLN A 14 9.26 -11.13 9.23
N ILE A 15 10.06 -10.07 9.35
CA ILE A 15 9.57 -8.70 9.33
C ILE A 15 10.13 -7.96 8.13
N PHE A 16 9.31 -7.16 7.47
CA PHE A 16 9.74 -6.26 6.40
C PHE A 16 9.06 -4.90 6.57
N SER A 17 9.66 -3.86 6.01
CA SER A 17 9.12 -2.50 6.04
C SER A 17 8.35 -2.23 4.74
N ARG A 18 7.13 -1.68 4.84
CA ARG A 18 6.21 -1.45 3.72
C ARG A 18 6.49 -0.14 2.98
N ALA A 19 7.01 0.86 3.69
CA ALA A 19 7.26 2.20 3.18
C ALA A 19 8.43 2.89 3.90
N ARG A 20 8.87 4.03 3.39
CA ARG A 20 9.87 4.87 4.07
C ARG A 20 9.37 5.25 5.47
N HIS A 21 10.22 5.09 6.48
CA HIS A 21 9.88 5.36 7.88
C HIS A 21 8.80 4.42 8.47
N ASP A 22 8.59 3.23 7.89
CA ASP A 22 7.77 2.16 8.47
C ASP A 22 8.62 1.27 9.39
N MET A 23 8.74 1.66 10.67
CA MET A 23 9.42 0.90 11.71
C MET A 23 8.58 -0.30 12.14
N ARG A 24 9.12 -1.51 11.96
CA ARG A 24 8.47 -2.79 12.26
C ARG A 24 9.32 -3.59 13.24
N TYR A 25 8.67 -4.27 14.18
CA TYR A 25 9.31 -5.11 15.18
C TYR A 25 8.83 -6.55 15.03
N CYS A 26 9.69 -7.52 15.33
CA CYS A 26 9.21 -8.89 15.52
C CYS A 26 8.36 -9.00 16.80
N ASN A 27 7.60 -10.08 16.95
CA ASN A 27 6.72 -10.33 18.08
C ASN A 27 7.47 -10.28 19.43
N CYS A 28 8.66 -10.88 19.49
CA CYS A 28 9.49 -10.86 20.70
C CYS A 28 10.26 -9.54 20.91
N ARG A 29 10.04 -8.54 20.04
CA ARG A 29 10.64 -7.20 20.07
C ARG A 29 12.17 -7.18 20.12
N SER A 30 12.80 -8.27 19.73
CA SER A 30 14.27 -8.41 19.82
C SER A 30 14.98 -7.94 18.56
N ILE A 31 14.27 -7.75 17.45
CA ILE A 31 14.77 -7.11 16.23
C ILE A 31 13.74 -6.12 15.68
N SER A 32 14.20 -5.16 14.87
CA SER A 32 13.37 -4.26 14.10
C SER A 32 13.93 -4.03 12.68
N ILE A 33 13.06 -3.56 11.77
CA ILE A 33 13.41 -3.12 10.41
C ILE A 33 12.66 -1.82 10.07
N ASP A 34 13.31 -0.91 9.36
CA ASP A 34 12.78 0.37 8.88
C ASP A 34 13.31 0.71 7.48
N GLY A 35 12.55 1.51 6.73
CA GLY A 35 13.01 2.21 5.53
C GLY A 35 12.40 1.75 4.20
N GLY A 36 11.52 0.77 4.21
CA GLY A 36 10.78 0.31 3.05
C GLY A 36 11.67 -0.06 1.86
N PHE A 37 11.40 0.57 0.72
CA PHE A 37 12.12 0.37 -0.53
C PHE A 37 13.28 1.35 -0.72
N ASP A 38 13.35 2.40 0.11
CA ASP A 38 14.35 3.48 0.02
C ASP A 38 15.66 3.09 0.71
N TYR A 39 15.55 2.49 1.90
CA TYR A 39 16.69 2.01 2.68
C TYR A 39 16.29 0.83 3.57
N SER A 40 17.27 0.07 4.05
CA SER A 40 17.01 -0.98 5.03
C SER A 40 17.86 -0.72 6.26
N ARG A 41 17.19 -0.38 7.36
CA ARG A 41 17.82 -0.15 8.66
C ARG A 41 17.26 -1.12 9.67
N GLY A 42 18.12 -2.01 10.16
CA GLY A 42 17.78 -2.94 11.23
C GLY A 42 18.28 -2.45 12.60
N SER A 43 17.60 -2.86 13.66
CA SER A 43 18.13 -2.82 15.03
C SER A 43 17.89 -4.15 15.72
N PHE A 44 18.69 -4.46 16.74
CA PHE A 44 18.58 -5.71 17.48
C PHE A 44 18.97 -5.51 18.95
N ALA A 45 18.34 -6.31 19.80
CA ALA A 45 18.56 -6.27 21.24
C ALA A 45 19.96 -6.76 21.61
N GLU A 46 20.40 -6.38 22.81
CA GLU A 46 21.64 -6.87 23.40
C GLU A 46 21.68 -8.41 23.44
N GLY A 47 22.84 -8.98 23.13
CA GLY A 47 23.04 -10.42 23.07
C GLY A 47 22.74 -11.07 21.72
N ILE A 48 22.08 -10.36 20.78
CA ILE A 48 21.94 -10.83 19.39
C ILE A 48 23.15 -10.34 18.59
N LYS A 49 23.80 -11.26 17.86
CA LYS A 49 24.90 -10.90 16.96
C LYS A 49 24.35 -10.61 15.56
N ALA A 50 24.96 -9.63 14.88
CA ALA A 50 24.54 -9.23 13.55
C ALA A 50 24.54 -10.39 12.53
N ASN A 51 25.44 -11.37 12.68
CA ASN A 51 25.52 -12.54 11.80
C ASN A 51 24.44 -13.61 12.07
N GLU A 52 23.73 -13.53 13.20
CA GLU A 52 22.60 -14.42 13.52
C GLU A 52 21.31 -13.94 12.85
N ILE A 53 21.25 -12.66 12.48
CA ILE A 53 20.13 -12.04 11.80
C ILE A 53 20.23 -12.35 10.31
N LYS A 54 19.20 -13.01 9.77
CA LYS A 54 19.16 -13.39 8.35
C LYS A 54 18.30 -12.41 7.57
N SER A 55 18.82 -11.90 6.47
CA SER A 55 18.04 -11.17 5.47
C SER A 55 17.62 -12.12 4.35
N VAL A 56 16.36 -12.05 3.95
CA VAL A 56 15.78 -12.90 2.90
C VAL A 56 14.91 -12.05 1.98
N GLU A 57 14.66 -12.54 0.77
CA GLU A 57 13.62 -11.99 -0.08
C GLU A 57 12.37 -12.86 0.03
N ILE A 58 11.22 -12.23 0.28
CA ILE A 58 9.93 -12.91 0.36
C ILE A 58 8.99 -12.38 -0.71
N GLU A 59 8.06 -13.24 -1.14
CA GLU A 59 6.98 -12.85 -2.03
C GLU A 59 5.76 -12.38 -1.23
N VAL A 60 5.27 -11.19 -1.57
CA VAL A 60 4.08 -10.57 -0.96
C VAL A 60 3.05 -10.34 -2.07
N PRO A 61 1.78 -10.75 -1.90
CA PRO A 61 0.71 -10.58 -2.87
C PRO A 61 0.14 -9.15 -2.80
N ALA A 62 1.04 -8.17 -2.94
CA ALA A 62 0.74 -6.75 -3.01
C ALA A 62 1.69 -6.10 -4.02
N THR A 63 1.25 -4.97 -4.55
CA THR A 63 2.06 -3.98 -5.25
C THR A 63 2.73 -3.05 -4.25
N GLN A 64 3.75 -2.31 -4.70
CA GLN A 64 4.42 -1.32 -3.87
C GLN A 64 3.45 -0.22 -3.39
N ASP A 65 2.52 0.20 -4.25
CA ASP A 65 1.50 1.20 -3.92
C ASP A 65 0.53 0.68 -2.86
N GLU A 66 0.11 -0.59 -2.95
CA GLU A 66 -0.74 -1.20 -1.92
C GLU A 66 -0.06 -1.29 -0.56
N LEU A 67 1.25 -1.58 -0.53
CA LEU A 67 2.04 -1.57 0.71
C LEU A 67 2.17 -0.15 1.28
N TYR A 68 2.42 0.84 0.41
CA TYR A 68 2.44 2.24 0.82
C TYR A 68 1.09 2.68 1.38
N TRP A 69 -0.02 2.32 0.72
CA TRP A 69 -1.37 2.64 1.18
C TRP A 69 -1.76 1.92 2.47
N ASP A 70 -1.30 0.68 2.68
CA ASP A 70 -1.48 -0.07 3.93
C ASP A 70 -0.78 0.64 5.10
N TRP A 71 0.44 1.11 4.88
CA TRP A 71 1.20 1.91 5.85
C TRP A 71 0.57 3.28 6.09
N TRP A 72 0.27 4.03 5.02
CA TRP A 72 -0.27 5.40 5.08
C TRP A 72 -1.59 5.47 5.86
N HIS A 73 -2.43 4.45 5.73
CA HIS A 73 -3.70 4.35 6.44
C HIS A 73 -3.63 3.58 7.77
N GLY A 74 -2.45 3.06 8.14
CA GLY A 74 -2.28 2.29 9.38
C GLY A 74 -3.10 0.99 9.43
N LYS A 75 -3.43 0.38 8.28
CA LYS A 75 -4.26 -0.84 8.21
C LYS A 75 -3.53 -2.09 8.73
N ASP A 76 -2.20 -2.11 8.58
CA ASP A 76 -1.31 -3.20 9.01
C ASP A 76 -1.64 -4.59 8.44
N LYS A 77 -2.31 -4.64 7.29
CA LYS A 77 -2.71 -5.88 6.61
C LYS A 77 -1.50 -6.72 6.20
N PHE A 78 -0.41 -6.07 5.80
CA PHE A 78 0.79 -6.76 5.30
C PHE A 78 1.97 -6.70 6.27
N GLY A 79 1.85 -5.98 7.39
CA GLY A 79 3.02 -5.68 8.21
C GLY A 79 3.49 -6.82 9.12
N TRP A 80 2.62 -7.77 9.48
CA TRP A 80 2.95 -8.92 10.35
C TRP A 80 2.86 -10.21 9.56
N ILE A 81 3.97 -10.95 9.48
CA ILE A 81 3.99 -12.31 8.93
C ILE A 81 4.33 -13.24 10.09
N GLU A 82 3.32 -13.91 10.62
CA GLU A 82 3.50 -14.94 11.65
C GLU A 82 4.16 -16.18 11.04
N LYS A 83 4.97 -16.88 11.84
CA LYS A 83 5.71 -18.08 11.44
C LYS A 83 4.81 -19.20 10.88
N ASP A 84 3.54 -19.26 11.30
CA ASP A 84 2.60 -20.34 10.98
C ASP A 84 1.74 -20.08 9.72
N ASP A 85 1.78 -18.87 9.14
CA ASP A 85 1.03 -18.54 7.92
C ASP A 85 1.72 -19.07 6.64
N TRP A 86 2.92 -19.65 6.76
CA TRP A 86 3.75 -20.09 5.63
C TRP A 86 3.59 -21.58 5.24
N GLY A 87 2.50 -22.24 5.68
CA GLY A 87 2.26 -23.67 5.48
C GLY A 87 0.89 -24.10 4.94
N ARG A 88 -0.07 -23.18 4.80
CA ARG A 88 -1.31 -23.37 4.04
C ARG A 88 -1.59 -22.02 3.39
N GLY A 89 -1.82 -22.02 2.09
CA GLY A 89 -2.09 -20.81 1.30
C GLY A 89 -3.42 -20.15 1.67
N GLU A 90 -3.54 -19.68 2.90
CA GLU A 90 -4.56 -18.79 3.36
C GLU A 90 -3.80 -17.73 4.15
N TYR A 91 -3.38 -16.66 3.45
CA TYR A 91 -3.33 -15.36 4.12
C TYR A 91 -4.63 -15.32 4.91
N LYS A 92 -4.56 -15.19 6.24
CA LYS A 92 -5.76 -14.90 7.01
C LYS A 92 -6.30 -13.63 6.36
N GLU A 93 -7.31 -13.79 5.51
CA GLU A 93 -8.32 -12.80 5.35
C GLU A 93 -8.78 -12.61 6.80
N THR A 94 -8.16 -11.65 7.51
CA THR A 94 -8.98 -10.69 8.19
C THR A 94 -9.97 -10.32 7.12
N LYS A 95 -11.14 -10.98 7.17
CA LYS A 95 -12.38 -10.38 6.75
C LYS A 95 -12.29 -9.03 7.42
N MET A 96 -11.77 -8.05 6.68
CA MET A 96 -12.32 -6.73 6.74
C MET A 96 -13.79 -7.08 6.69
N LYS A 97 -14.48 -6.95 7.83
CA LYS A 97 -15.89 -6.64 7.71
C LYS A 97 -15.86 -5.56 6.66
N GLU A 98 -16.46 -5.84 5.51
CA GLU A 98 -16.96 -4.81 4.66
C GLU A 98 -17.86 -4.02 5.62
N ASN A 99 -17.24 -3.12 6.40
CA ASN A 99 -17.84 -1.86 6.66
C ASN A 99 -17.98 -1.38 5.23
N GLU A 100 -19.15 -1.62 4.67
CA GLU A 100 -19.71 -0.80 3.62
C GLU A 100 -19.39 0.60 4.09
N ILE A 101 -18.30 1.16 3.57
CA ILE A 101 -18.18 2.59 3.53
C ILE A 101 -19.26 2.92 2.52
N THR A 102 -20.49 3.09 3.02
CA THR A 102 -21.51 3.79 2.29
C THR A 102 -20.99 5.21 2.20
N ILE A 103 -20.10 5.44 1.23
CA ILE A 103 -19.88 6.77 0.72
C ILE A 103 -21.23 7.09 0.10
N VAL A 104 -22.10 7.75 0.88
CA VAL A 104 -23.21 8.48 0.31
C VAL A 104 -22.56 9.65 -0.42
N VAL A 105 -21.95 9.36 -1.57
CA VAL A 105 -21.82 10.36 -2.62
C VAL A 105 -23.26 10.75 -2.89
N ASN A 106 -23.59 12.00 -2.57
CA ASN A 106 -24.83 12.59 -3.01
C ASN A 106 -24.80 12.58 -4.55
N THR A 107 -25.24 11.47 -5.14
CA THR A 107 -25.06 11.16 -6.55
C THR A 107 -25.72 12.22 -7.42
N GLU A 108 -26.77 12.87 -6.91
CA GLU A 108 -27.45 13.96 -7.57
C GLU A 108 -26.55 15.18 -7.79
N GLU A 109 -25.77 15.60 -6.79
CA GLU A 109 -24.85 16.75 -6.91
C GLU A 109 -23.66 16.45 -7.83
N ALA A 110 -23.14 15.22 -7.76
CA ALA A 110 -22.04 14.78 -8.61
C ALA A 110 -22.47 14.64 -10.07
N ILE A 111 -23.64 14.07 -10.33
CA ILE A 111 -24.22 13.93 -11.67
C ILE A 111 -24.53 15.33 -12.24
N LYS A 112 -25.13 16.23 -11.46
CA LYS A 112 -25.38 17.61 -11.90
C LYS A 112 -24.10 18.34 -12.30
N SER A 113 -23.03 18.17 -11.52
CA SER A 113 -21.73 18.77 -11.82
C SER A 113 -21.11 18.20 -13.11
N LEU A 114 -21.33 16.92 -13.39
CA LEU A 114 -20.87 16.27 -14.62
C LEU A 114 -21.66 16.73 -15.85
N ASP A 115 -22.98 16.89 -15.73
CA ASP A 115 -23.83 17.39 -16.82
C ASP A 115 -23.47 18.84 -17.18
N GLU A 116 -23.26 19.72 -16.19
CA GLU A 116 -22.80 21.10 -16.42
C GLU A 116 -21.44 21.17 -17.13
N LEU A 117 -20.52 20.25 -16.81
CA LEU A 117 -19.22 20.16 -17.49
C LEU A 117 -19.36 19.67 -18.93
N ARG A 118 -20.29 18.74 -19.18
CA ARG A 118 -20.57 18.23 -20.52
C ARG A 118 -21.17 19.30 -21.43
N GLU A 119 -22.14 20.07 -20.95
CA GLU A 119 -22.72 21.18 -21.73
C GLU A 119 -21.66 22.23 -22.09
N LYS A 120 -20.76 22.56 -21.15
CA LYS A 120 -19.63 23.46 -21.43
C LYS A 120 -18.69 22.89 -22.50
N LEU A 121 -18.41 21.59 -22.47
CA LEU A 121 -17.58 20.94 -23.48
C LEU A 121 -18.22 20.99 -24.87
N GLU A 122 -19.52 20.70 -24.97
CA GLU A 122 -20.27 20.75 -26.23
C GLU A 122 -20.31 22.17 -26.81
N SER A 123 -20.48 23.18 -25.96
CA SER A 123 -20.40 24.60 -26.37
C SER A 123 -19.01 24.97 -26.91
N ILE A 124 -17.94 24.55 -26.22
CA ILE A 124 -16.56 24.78 -26.67
C ILE A 124 -16.30 24.10 -28.01
N GLN A 125 -16.76 22.87 -28.20
CA GLN A 125 -16.60 22.13 -29.46
C GLN A 125 -17.26 22.87 -30.63
N SER A 126 -18.50 23.35 -30.44
CA SER A 126 -19.19 24.15 -31.46
C SER A 126 -18.45 25.45 -31.80
N LEU A 127 -17.90 26.14 -30.79
CA LEU A 127 -17.09 27.34 -31.01
C LEU A 127 -15.81 27.04 -31.81
N VAL A 128 -15.14 25.92 -31.50
CA VAL A 128 -13.95 25.48 -32.23
C VAL A 128 -14.28 25.18 -33.69
N GLU A 129 -15.37 24.48 -33.97
CA GLU A 129 -15.84 24.19 -35.34
C GLU A 129 -16.15 25.48 -36.11
N ASN A 130 -16.84 26.43 -35.47
CA ASN A 130 -17.15 27.73 -36.06
C ASN A 130 -15.88 28.53 -36.37
N ILE A 131 -14.91 28.58 -35.46
CA ILE A 131 -13.61 29.24 -35.71
C ILE A 131 -12.88 28.57 -36.87
N PHE A 132 -12.91 27.24 -36.94
CA PHE A 132 -12.26 26.49 -38.02
C PHE A 132 -12.90 26.75 -39.39
N ASN A 133 -14.22 26.91 -39.44
CA ASN A 133 -14.95 27.23 -40.65
C ASN A 133 -14.72 28.69 -41.10
N ILE A 134 -14.62 29.65 -40.18
CA ILE A 134 -14.28 31.05 -40.49
C ILE A 134 -12.87 31.17 -41.07
N LYS A 135 -11.91 30.35 -40.64
CA LYS A 135 -10.54 30.35 -41.19
C LYS A 135 -10.41 29.70 -42.58
N LYS A 136 -11.47 29.07 -43.10
CA LYS A 136 -11.49 28.42 -44.42
C LYS A 136 -12.10 29.28 -45.53
N THR A 137 -12.73 30.40 -45.18
CA THR A 137 -13.21 31.47 -46.09
C THR A 137 -12.22 32.62 -46.14
#